data_AF-A0A554JMH4-F1
#
_entry.id   AF-A0A554JMH4-F1
#
_cell.length_a   1.000
_cell.length_b   1.000
_cell.length_c   1.000
_cell.angle_alpha   90.00
_cell.angle_beta   90.00
_cell.angle_gamma   90.00
#
_symmetry.space_group_name_H-M   'P 1'
#
loop_
_entity.id
_entity.type
_entity.pdbx_description
1 polymer ?
#
loop_
_entity_poly.entity_id
_entity_poly.type
_entity_poly.pdbx_seq_one_letter_code
_entity_poly.pdbx_strand_id
1 'polypeptide(L)'
;MKTRRWDIEKLELVVKNSKSVRQVIYKLGLVPAGGNYDQIKKYIRLNKLDTKHFTGRAWNKGMRGIGKPLINTKDILKKNSDFQSFKLKLRLFKENLKKQKCEVCGWSKKSIDGRIPLELDHINGDRRDNRLQNLRILCPNCHSLQTTHRGRNKNKGHYKGPVAEWYTRNT
;
A
#
# COMPACT_ATOMS: atom_id res chain seq x y z
N MET A 1 -1.09 11.73 -47.42
CA MET A 1 -0.73 11.12 -46.11
C MET A 1 -0.32 12.24 -45.15
N LYS A 2 -0.85 12.29 -43.93
CA LYS A 2 -0.40 13.28 -42.92
C LYS A 2 1.11 13.13 -42.70
N THR A 3 1.84 14.22 -42.87
CA THR A 3 3.28 14.29 -42.61
C THR A 3 3.54 14.13 -41.12
N ARG A 4 4.53 13.30 -40.77
CA ARG A 4 4.94 13.13 -39.37
C ARG A 4 5.70 14.39 -38.95
N ARG A 5 5.55 14.80 -37.69
CA ARG A 5 6.25 15.97 -37.12
C ARG A 5 7.74 15.72 -36.80
N TRP A 6 8.25 14.54 -37.13
CA TRP A 6 9.58 14.06 -36.79
C TRP A 6 10.07 13.09 -37.86
N ASP A 7 11.38 13.04 -38.05
CA ASP A 7 12.10 12.16 -38.98
C ASP A 7 12.87 11.07 -38.24
N ILE A 8 13.51 10.18 -39.01
CA ILE A 8 14.20 9.00 -38.48
C ILE A 8 15.48 9.41 -37.73
N GLU A 9 16.22 10.40 -38.22
CA GLU A 9 17.45 10.91 -37.59
C GLU A 9 17.17 11.49 -36.20
N LYS A 10 16.13 12.31 -36.09
CA LYS A 10 15.65 12.87 -34.83
C LYS A 10 15.16 11.77 -33.89
N LEU A 11 14.47 10.75 -34.39
CA LEU A 11 14.06 9.60 -33.57
C LEU A 11 15.28 8.88 -32.99
N GLU A 12 16.30 8.60 -33.79
CA GLU A 12 17.52 7.94 -33.35
C GLU A 12 18.25 8.74 -32.26
N LEU A 13 18.44 10.04 -32.47
CA LEU A 13 19.06 10.94 -31.49
C LEU A 13 18.29 10.94 -30.16
N VAL A 14 16.96 11.01 -30.24
CA VAL A 14 16.12 11.06 -29.05
C VAL A 14 16.11 9.71 -28.31
N VAL A 15 16.14 8.58 -29.03
CA VAL A 15 16.21 7.23 -28.43
C VAL A 15 17.53 7.05 -27.68
N LYS A 16 18.67 7.43 -28.26
CA LYS A 16 19.99 7.37 -27.60
C LYS A 16 20.01 8.18 -26.29
N ASN A 17 19.34 9.32 -26.26
CA ASN A 17 19.31 10.23 -25.12
C ASN A 17 18.13 10.03 -24.15
N SER A 18 17.40 8.92 -24.24
CA SER A 18 16.22 8.65 -23.40
C SER A 18 16.36 7.34 -22.65
N LYS A 19 15.71 7.25 -21.48
CA LYS A 19 15.61 6.02 -20.67
C LYS A 19 14.23 5.36 -20.74
N SER A 20 13.30 5.91 -21.52
CA SER A 20 11.97 5.33 -21.72
C SER A 20 11.29 5.84 -22.98
N VAL A 21 10.34 5.06 -23.52
CA VAL A 21 9.50 5.45 -24.66
C VAL A 21 8.70 6.73 -24.37
N ARG A 22 8.28 6.95 -23.12
CA ARG A 22 7.58 8.19 -22.73
C ARG A 22 8.47 9.43 -22.89
N GLN A 23 9.74 9.33 -22.49
CA GLN A 23 10.71 10.42 -22.69
C GLN A 23 10.96 10.67 -24.17
N VAL A 24 11.03 9.61 -24.98
CA VAL A 24 11.15 9.74 -26.44
C VAL A 24 9.98 10.53 -27.02
N ILE A 25 8.74 10.14 -26.69
CA ILE A 25 7.54 10.83 -27.16
C ILE A 25 7.55 12.30 -26.74
N TYR A 26 7.90 12.59 -25.48
CA TYR A 26 7.97 13.95 -24.97
C TYR A 26 9.01 14.81 -25.71
N LYS A 27 10.23 14.29 -25.90
CA LYS A 27 11.31 14.98 -26.63
C LYS A 27 11.03 15.15 -28.13
N LEU A 28 10.18 14.31 -28.70
CA LEU A 28 9.66 14.47 -30.07
C LEU A 28 8.54 15.51 -30.18
N GLY A 29 8.13 16.15 -29.07
CA GLY A 29 7.05 17.13 -29.05
C GLY A 29 5.66 16.52 -29.25
N LEU A 30 5.50 15.24 -28.92
CA LEU A 30 4.25 14.51 -29.03
C LEU A 30 3.61 14.32 -27.66
N VAL A 31 2.30 14.13 -27.66
CA VAL A 31 1.56 13.81 -26.44
C VAL A 31 1.76 12.32 -26.10
N PRO A 32 2.12 11.96 -24.85
CA PRO A 32 2.22 10.57 -24.41
C PRO A 32 0.84 9.92 -24.25
N ALA A 33 0.14 9.74 -25.37
CA ALA A 33 -1.16 9.10 -25.51
C ALA A 33 -1.05 7.84 -26.38
N GLY A 34 -1.95 6.87 -26.18
CA GLY A 34 -1.87 5.48 -26.64
C GLY A 34 -1.27 5.30 -28.05
N GLY A 35 -1.89 5.89 -29.08
CA GLY A 35 -1.43 5.72 -30.46
C GLY A 35 0.01 6.17 -30.75
N ASN A 36 0.51 7.18 -30.02
CA ASN A 36 1.90 7.62 -30.17
C ASN A 36 2.89 6.59 -29.61
N TYR A 37 2.52 5.84 -28.57
CA TYR A 37 3.38 4.76 -28.08
C TYR A 37 3.55 3.66 -29.13
N ASP A 38 2.47 3.26 -29.79
CA ASP A 38 2.51 2.20 -30.78
C ASP A 38 3.26 2.63 -32.03
N GLN A 39 3.05 3.87 -32.49
CA GLN A 39 3.83 4.42 -33.59
C GLN A 39 5.32 4.48 -33.26
N ILE A 40 5.72 5.07 -32.13
CA ILE A 40 7.14 5.18 -31.77
C ILE A 40 7.78 3.80 -31.61
N LYS A 41 7.11 2.84 -30.95
CA LYS A 41 7.62 1.45 -30.84
C LYS A 41 7.77 0.79 -32.22
N LYS A 42 6.82 1.01 -33.13
CA LYS A 42 6.90 0.50 -34.52
C LYS A 42 8.15 1.03 -35.21
N TYR A 43 8.41 2.34 -35.15
CA TYR A 43 9.58 2.93 -35.83
C TYR A 43 10.91 2.60 -35.16
N ILE A 44 10.96 2.47 -33.83
CA ILE A 44 12.13 1.94 -33.13
C ILE A 44 12.49 0.54 -33.66
N ARG A 45 11.48 -0.33 -33.82
CA ARG A 45 11.68 -1.71 -34.32
C ARG A 45 12.09 -1.73 -35.79
N LEU A 46 11.42 -0.96 -36.65
CA LEU A 46 11.71 -0.92 -38.08
C LEU A 46 13.13 -0.42 -38.36
N ASN A 47 13.60 0.56 -37.61
CA ASN A 47 14.95 1.12 -37.75
C ASN A 47 16.00 0.41 -36.87
N LYS A 48 15.64 -0.71 -36.22
CA LYS A 48 16.53 -1.52 -35.38
C LYS A 48 17.31 -0.70 -34.33
N LEU A 49 16.66 0.32 -33.75
CA LEU A 49 17.30 1.19 -32.75
C LEU A 49 17.48 0.44 -31.42
N ASP A 50 18.66 0.56 -30.83
CA ASP A 50 18.93 -0.04 -29.52
C ASP A 50 18.10 0.65 -28.42
N THR A 51 17.45 -0.15 -27.59
CA THR A 51 16.67 0.31 -26.44
C THR A 51 16.99 -0.48 -25.16
N LYS A 52 18.10 -1.24 -25.14
CA LYS A 52 18.53 -2.00 -23.96
C LYS A 52 18.76 -1.12 -22.72
N HIS A 53 19.16 0.14 -22.94
CA HIS A 53 19.34 1.14 -21.88
C HIS A 53 18.01 1.71 -21.34
N PHE A 54 16.87 1.39 -21.95
CA PHE A 54 15.58 1.84 -21.43
C PHE A 54 15.26 1.14 -20.12
N THR A 55 15.00 1.95 -19.10
CA THR A 55 14.58 1.48 -17.78
C THR A 55 13.07 1.25 -17.77
N GLY A 56 12.66 0.01 -17.53
CA GLY A 56 11.25 -0.37 -17.45
C GLY A 56 10.62 -0.13 -16.07
N ARG A 57 9.43 -0.71 -15.89
CA ARG A 57 8.84 -0.82 -14.55
C ARG A 57 9.80 -1.61 -13.65
N ALA A 58 9.89 -1.20 -12.39
CA ALA A 58 10.75 -1.83 -11.40
C ALA A 58 12.26 -1.76 -11.73
N TRP A 59 12.72 -0.69 -12.37
CA TRP A 59 14.16 -0.43 -12.61
C TRP A 59 15.01 -0.41 -11.33
N ASN A 60 14.36 -0.13 -10.20
CA ASN A 60 14.97 -0.12 -8.87
C ASN A 60 14.80 -1.46 -8.12
N LYS A 61 14.22 -2.50 -8.75
CA LYS A 61 14.01 -3.80 -8.10
C LYS A 61 15.37 -4.43 -7.79
N GLY A 62 15.61 -4.68 -6.51
CA GLY A 62 16.89 -5.22 -6.02
C GLY A 62 17.90 -4.15 -5.59
N MET A 63 17.67 -2.87 -5.89
CA MET A 63 18.50 -1.78 -5.35
C MET A 63 18.20 -1.60 -3.86
N ARG A 64 19.19 -1.87 -3.01
CA ARG A 64 19.09 -1.67 -1.55
C ARG A 64 19.24 -0.19 -1.23
N GLY A 65 18.34 0.36 -0.41
CA GLY A 65 18.40 1.75 0.05
C GLY A 65 17.43 2.71 -0.65
N ILE A 66 17.00 2.40 -1.88
CA ILE A 66 15.90 3.11 -2.54
C ILE A 66 14.59 2.58 -1.95
N GLY A 67 13.95 3.36 -1.06
CA GLY A 67 12.76 2.94 -0.33
C GLY A 67 13.00 2.46 1.11
N LYS A 68 14.10 2.88 1.77
CA LYS A 68 14.17 2.82 3.24
C LYS A 68 12.90 3.48 3.82
N PRO A 69 12.28 2.90 4.87
CA PRO A 69 11.15 3.56 5.51
C PRO A 69 11.61 4.93 6.02
N LEU A 70 10.95 5.99 5.53
CA LEU A 70 11.29 7.39 5.84
C LEU A 70 11.25 7.71 7.34
N ILE A 71 10.57 6.87 8.13
CA ILE A 71 10.33 7.07 9.56
C ILE A 71 10.79 5.81 10.31
N ASN A 72 11.58 5.97 11.37
CA ASN A 72 12.02 4.87 12.23
C ASN A 72 10.82 4.31 13.02
N THR A 73 10.85 3.03 13.36
CA THR A 73 9.80 2.40 14.17
C THR A 73 9.68 3.01 15.56
N LYS A 74 10.79 3.43 16.17
CA LYS A 74 10.78 4.11 17.48
C LYS A 74 9.96 5.40 17.44
N ASP A 75 10.01 6.14 16.32
CA ASP A 75 9.24 7.39 16.15
C ASP A 75 7.75 7.15 15.93
N ILE A 76 7.36 5.92 15.58
CA ILE A 76 5.96 5.52 15.38
C ILE A 76 5.34 5.00 16.67
N LEU A 77 6.10 4.24 17.47
CA LEU A 77 5.62 3.57 18.70
C LEU A 77 5.48 4.52 19.90
N LYS A 78 4.76 5.62 19.68
CA LYS A 78 4.51 6.67 20.66
C LYS A 78 3.04 7.08 20.65
N LYS A 79 2.65 7.86 21.64
CA LYS A 79 1.35 8.54 21.67
C LYS A 79 1.32 9.66 20.61
N ASN A 80 0.14 10.01 20.11
CA ASN A 80 -0.08 11.05 19.09
C ASN A 80 0.63 10.76 17.75
N SER A 81 0.62 9.50 17.32
CA SER A 81 1.14 9.09 16.01
C SER A 81 0.00 8.86 15.03
N ASP A 82 -0.01 9.56 13.89
CA ASP A 82 -1.03 9.36 12.84
C ASP A 82 -0.72 8.18 11.90
N PHE A 83 0.33 7.42 12.19
CA PHE A 83 0.74 6.30 11.36
C PHE A 83 -0.39 5.27 11.19
N GLN A 84 -0.59 4.81 9.95
CA GLN A 84 -1.71 3.94 9.60
C GLN A 84 -1.57 2.55 10.25
N SER A 85 -2.62 2.07 10.91
CA SER A 85 -2.63 0.80 11.65
C SER A 85 -2.25 -0.43 10.81
N PHE A 86 -2.68 -0.51 9.55
CA PHE A 86 -2.30 -1.63 8.66
C PHE A 86 -0.80 -1.64 8.36
N LYS A 87 -0.22 -0.47 8.05
CA LYS A 87 1.24 -0.35 7.86
C LYS A 87 2.00 -0.64 9.15
N LEU A 88 1.45 -0.24 10.30
CA LEU A 88 2.03 -0.52 11.61
C LEU A 88 2.09 -2.02 11.87
N LYS A 89 0.97 -2.72 11.65
CA LYS A 89 0.90 -4.18 11.75
C LYS A 89 1.98 -4.88 10.93
N LEU A 90 2.10 -4.53 9.65
CA LEU A 90 3.12 -5.13 8.77
C LEU A 90 4.54 -4.86 9.27
N ARG A 91 4.78 -3.66 9.80
CA ARG A 91 6.09 -3.30 10.35
C ARG A 91 6.41 -4.06 11.64
N LEU A 92 5.46 -4.18 12.55
CA LEU A 92 5.60 -4.97 13.78
C LEU A 92 5.95 -6.43 13.47
N PHE A 93 5.36 -7.01 12.43
CA PHE A 93 5.70 -8.36 11.97
C PHE A 93 7.09 -8.43 11.35
N LYS A 94 7.44 -7.46 10.49
CA LYS A 94 8.75 -7.41 9.83
C LYS A 94 9.90 -7.29 10.84
N GLU A 95 9.68 -6.57 11.94
CA GLU A 95 10.67 -6.33 12.99
C GLU A 95 10.54 -7.32 14.15
N ASN A 96 9.71 -8.35 14.03
CA ASN A 96 9.48 -9.37 15.06
C ASN A 96 9.02 -8.81 16.43
N LEU A 97 8.45 -7.61 16.46
CA LEU A 97 7.92 -7.00 17.69
C LEU A 97 6.59 -7.61 18.11
N LYS A 98 5.84 -8.20 17.17
CA LYS A 98 4.61 -8.96 17.42
C LYS A 98 4.59 -10.21 16.54
N LYS A 99 3.96 -11.27 17.04
CA LYS A 99 3.82 -12.55 16.31
C LYS A 99 2.64 -12.47 15.33
N GLN A 100 2.74 -13.18 14.21
CA GLN A 100 1.64 -13.31 13.24
C GLN A 100 0.58 -14.32 13.68
N LYS A 101 0.06 -14.14 14.90
CA LYS A 101 -1.03 -14.93 15.48
C LYS A 101 -1.91 -14.04 16.34
N CYS A 102 -3.17 -14.43 16.50
CA CYS A 102 -4.06 -13.78 17.45
C CYS A 102 -3.49 -13.93 18.87
N GLU A 103 -3.38 -12.84 19.61
CA GLU A 103 -2.90 -12.83 21.00
C GLU A 103 -3.95 -13.39 21.98
N VAL A 104 -5.21 -13.50 21.56
CA VAL A 104 -6.31 -14.04 22.39
C VAL A 104 -6.52 -15.53 22.15
N CYS A 105 -6.79 -15.94 20.90
CA CYS A 105 -7.14 -17.33 20.57
C CYS A 105 -6.04 -18.10 19.84
N GLY A 106 -4.88 -17.49 19.58
CA GLY A 106 -3.77 -18.13 18.87
C GLY A 106 -3.97 -18.33 17.37
N TRP A 107 -5.14 -17.99 16.81
CA TRP A 107 -5.45 -18.20 15.40
C TRP A 107 -4.44 -17.54 14.44
N SER A 108 -3.93 -18.30 13.47
CA SER A 108 -2.91 -17.86 12.51
C SER A 108 -3.01 -18.54 11.13
N LYS A 109 -4.21 -18.99 10.72
CA LYS A 109 -4.38 -19.67 9.43
C LYS A 109 -4.19 -18.69 8.27
N LYS A 110 -3.50 -19.15 7.22
CA LYS A 110 -3.35 -18.41 5.97
C LYS A 110 -4.62 -18.56 5.13
N SER A 111 -5.03 -17.49 4.47
CA SER A 111 -6.05 -17.52 3.42
C SER A 111 -5.46 -18.06 2.12
N ILE A 112 -6.31 -18.31 1.11
CA ILE A 112 -5.92 -18.89 -0.19
C ILE A 112 -4.89 -18.04 -0.93
N ASP A 113 -4.90 -16.73 -0.72
CA ASP A 113 -3.94 -15.77 -1.25
C ASP A 113 -2.69 -15.61 -0.37
N GLY A 114 -2.52 -16.46 0.65
CA GLY A 114 -1.34 -16.53 1.50
C GLY A 114 -1.27 -15.50 2.63
N ARG A 115 -2.21 -14.56 2.76
CA ARG A 115 -2.27 -13.62 3.90
C ARG A 115 -2.85 -14.29 5.15
N ILE A 116 -2.35 -13.88 6.31
CA ILE A 116 -2.99 -14.15 7.60
C ILE A 116 -3.85 -12.91 7.92
N PRO A 117 -5.20 -13.01 7.92
CA PRO A 117 -6.10 -11.87 8.12
C PRO A 117 -6.18 -11.46 9.59
N LEU A 118 -5.03 -11.12 10.18
CA LEU A 118 -4.96 -10.51 11.50
C LEU A 118 -5.13 -9.00 11.39
N GLU A 119 -5.66 -8.40 12.44
CA GLU A 119 -5.93 -6.99 12.59
C GLU A 119 -5.13 -6.45 13.77
N LEU A 120 -4.76 -5.17 13.70
CA LEU A 120 -4.12 -4.47 14.81
C LEU A 120 -5.22 -3.75 15.59
N ASP A 121 -5.33 -4.09 16.87
CA ASP A 121 -6.27 -3.48 17.79
C ASP A 121 -5.53 -2.61 18.82
N HIS A 122 -6.14 -1.47 19.14
CA HIS A 122 -5.69 -0.56 20.18
C HIS A 122 -6.54 -0.83 21.43
N ILE A 123 -5.90 -1.27 22.51
CA ILE A 123 -6.59 -1.68 23.75
C ILE A 123 -7.47 -0.56 24.31
N ASN A 124 -6.97 0.68 24.29
CA ASN A 124 -7.73 1.86 24.70
C ASN A 124 -8.71 2.41 23.62
N GLY A 125 -8.69 1.86 22.41
CA GLY A 125 -9.48 2.33 21.28
C GLY A 125 -9.06 3.67 20.68
N ASP A 126 -7.93 4.23 21.09
CA ASP A 126 -7.32 5.41 20.48
C ASP A 126 -6.34 5.01 19.38
N ARG A 127 -6.72 5.28 18.13
CA ARG A 127 -5.91 5.02 16.93
C ARG A 127 -4.54 5.72 16.97
N ARG A 128 -4.38 6.79 17.74
CA ARG A 128 -3.15 7.59 17.81
C ARG A 128 -2.18 7.13 18.90
N ASP A 129 -2.57 6.18 19.75
CA ASP A 129 -1.71 5.65 20.80
C ASP A 129 -1.01 4.37 20.34
N ASN A 130 0.10 4.53 19.63
CA ASN A 130 0.86 3.41 19.04
C ASN A 130 1.91 2.83 19.99
N ARG A 131 1.86 3.13 21.29
CA ARG A 131 2.76 2.51 22.27
C ARG A 131 2.58 0.99 22.26
N LEU A 132 3.67 0.24 22.28
CA LEU A 132 3.65 -1.21 22.08
C LEU A 132 2.73 -1.94 23.08
N GLN A 133 2.68 -1.47 24.34
CA GLN A 133 1.78 -2.03 25.36
C GLN A 133 0.29 -1.80 25.09
N ASN A 134 -0.07 -0.80 24.28
CA ASN A 134 -1.46 -0.50 23.91
C ASN A 134 -1.90 -1.26 22.63
N LEU A 135 -0.97 -1.97 21.97
CA LEU A 135 -1.22 -2.65 20.72
C LEU A 135 -1.34 -4.16 20.94
N ARG A 136 -2.33 -4.78 20.30
CA ARG A 136 -2.44 -6.24 20.22
C ARG A 136 -2.90 -6.70 18.85
N ILE A 137 -2.47 -7.90 18.48
CA ILE A 137 -2.81 -8.55 17.22
C ILE A 137 -3.99 -9.50 17.44
N LEU A 138 -5.09 -9.28 16.72
CA LEU A 138 -6.31 -10.09 16.84
C LEU A 138 -6.72 -10.68 15.50
N CYS A 139 -7.39 -11.83 15.51
CA CYS A 139 -8.14 -12.29 14.35
C CYS A 139 -9.46 -11.50 14.21
N PRO A 140 -10.15 -11.53 13.05
CA PRO A 140 -11.34 -10.71 12.82
C PRO A 140 -12.47 -11.06 13.81
N ASN A 141 -12.56 -12.34 14.20
CA ASN A 141 -13.55 -12.82 15.16
C ASN A 141 -13.25 -12.34 16.58
N CYS A 142 -12.00 -12.36 17.04
CA CYS A 142 -11.66 -11.82 18.36
C CYS A 142 -11.73 -10.30 18.39
N HIS A 143 -11.40 -9.63 17.28
CA HIS A 143 -11.46 -8.17 17.21
C HIS A 143 -12.90 -7.66 17.27
N SER A 144 -13.86 -8.35 16.65
CA SER A 144 -15.28 -7.96 16.71
C SER A 144 -15.89 -8.02 18.12
N LEU A 145 -15.30 -8.82 19.01
CA LEU A 145 -15.70 -8.95 20.42
C LEU A 145 -15.14 -7.84 21.32
N GLN A 146 -14.24 -6.99 20.83
CA GLN A 146 -13.64 -5.94 21.66
C GLN A 146 -14.62 -4.78 21.89
N THR A 147 -14.57 -4.21 23.08
CA THR A 147 -15.43 -3.08 23.50
C THR A 147 -15.15 -1.80 22.70
N THR A 148 -13.96 -1.70 22.12
CA THR A 148 -13.49 -0.59 21.28
C THR A 148 -13.73 -0.82 19.78
N HIS A 149 -14.22 -2.01 19.39
CA HIS A 149 -14.38 -2.39 17.99
C HIS A 149 -15.23 -1.36 17.23
N ARG A 150 -14.74 -0.94 16.06
CA ARG A 150 -15.39 0.05 15.18
C ARG A 150 -15.83 1.33 15.89
N GLY A 151 -15.13 1.74 16.95
CA GLY A 151 -15.42 2.98 17.67
C GLY A 151 -16.64 2.89 18.61
N ARG A 152 -17.06 1.69 19.01
CA ARG A 152 -18.12 1.49 20.04
C ARG A 152 -17.85 2.26 21.34
N ASN A 153 -16.60 2.56 21.65
CA ASN A 153 -16.19 3.36 22.80
C ASN A 153 -16.38 4.88 22.62
N LYS A 154 -16.57 5.38 21.39
CA LYS A 154 -16.65 6.82 21.09
C LYS A 154 -18.07 7.41 21.23
N ASN A 155 -19.10 6.56 21.25
CA ASN A 155 -20.52 6.99 21.29
C ASN A 155 -21.16 6.84 22.67
N LYS A 156 -20.39 6.81 23.78
CA LYS A 156 -20.97 6.79 25.14
C LYS A 156 -21.43 8.18 25.64
N GLY A 157 -21.57 9.15 24.75
CA GLY A 157 -22.30 10.39 24.99
C GLY A 157 -23.59 10.38 24.17
N HIS A 158 -24.75 10.45 24.85
CA HIS A 158 -26.11 10.69 24.33
C HIS A 158 -26.92 9.51 23.78
N TYR A 159 -27.19 8.48 24.59
CA TYR A 159 -28.46 7.74 24.45
C TYR A 159 -29.23 7.75 25.77
N LYS A 160 -30.26 8.61 25.85
CA LYS A 160 -31.29 8.64 26.91
C LYS A 160 -32.56 7.89 26.46
N GLY A 161 -32.43 6.79 25.72
CA GLY A 161 -33.57 5.98 25.33
C GLY A 161 -33.80 4.83 26.31
N PRO A 162 -35.06 4.38 26.51
CA PRO A 162 -35.36 3.30 27.43
C PRO A 162 -34.63 2.02 27.00
N VAL A 163 -34.08 1.32 28.00
CA VAL A 163 -33.45 0.01 27.86
C VAL A 163 -34.52 -0.96 27.37
N ALA A 164 -34.39 -1.48 26.14
CA ALA A 164 -35.25 -2.56 25.68
C ALA A 164 -34.93 -3.81 26.51
N GLU A 165 -35.89 -4.27 27.31
CA GLU A 165 -35.87 -5.57 27.98
C GLU A 165 -35.82 -6.67 26.92
N TRP A 166 -34.66 -7.31 26.78
CA TRP A 166 -34.53 -8.51 25.97
C TRP A 166 -35.20 -9.65 26.73
N TYR A 167 -36.39 -10.05 26.27
CA TYR A 167 -37.16 -11.20 26.74
C TYR A 167 -36.27 -12.40 27.10
N THR A 168 -36.30 -12.79 28.37
CA THR A 168 -35.99 -14.15 28.80
C THR A 168 -37.03 -15.08 28.18
N ARG A 169 -36.68 -15.75 27.08
CA ARG A 169 -37.41 -16.96 26.66
C ARG A 169 -36.73 -18.15 27.34
N ASN A 170 -37.31 -18.56 28.46
CA ASN A 170 -37.16 -19.90 28.98
C ASN A 170 -37.78 -20.87 27.98
N THR A 171 -37.01 -21.87 27.57
CA THR A 171 -37.47 -23.20 27.15
C THR A 171 -36.53 -24.20 27.79
#